data_AF-A0A1T2KV63-F1
#
_entry.id   AF-A0A1T2KV63-F1
#
_cell.length_a   1.000
_cell.length_b   1.000
_cell.length_c   1.000
_cell.angle_alpha   90.00
_cell.angle_beta   90.00
_cell.angle_gamma   90.00
#
_symmetry.space_group_name_H-M   'P 1'
#
loop_
_entity.id
_entity.type
_entity.pdbx_description
1 polymer ?
#
loop_
_entity_poly.entity_id
_entity_poly.type
_entity_poly.pdbx_seq_one_letter_code
_entity_poly.pdbx_strand_id
1 'polypeptide(L)'
;MVWPSLPKEYNKLSEKEQERLQQDTEKVGEELRKTLQKIPQRVRKAREKVQKLNRQVALFAVGSLIDELLLESEEFPRVISYLKALQQDIVDHAELILQAASGQDEGVSDIISDPDEIDPQSAILRRYSVNLLVDRSDSEGAPVIFEDHPAYPYLVGQIEHESQYGNLVTDFTLIRSGALHRANGGYLVIDVRKILIEPFAWEALKRALKSREIDAKSIAQAYSLIGTVSLEPEPVPLDVKVVLIGDRLYYYLLMEYDPEFLEHFKVAADFEDDMQRSDENMLQLARLIASIVRKEELKPLDRSAVARIIEESSRNVGDAQMLSTRMRRIADIVREAHYWATRNDNSVIGTDEVLSAINMQQRRMSRIRDRLLRETLRNTILIDSEGETPGQVNGLATIQLGNFMFGHPVRITASLSLGSGKVIDSEREVELGGPIHSKGVLILSSFLASHYVTDRPLSLSASLVFEQSYGPIEGDSASAAELCALLSTLAQAPISQSVAITGSVNQHGQIQPIGGVNQKIEGF
;
A
#
# COMPACT_ATOMS: atom_id res chain seq x y z
N MET A 1 78.61 16.01 1.62
CA MET A 1 79.75 15.67 2.49
C MET A 1 80.95 16.49 2.04
N VAL A 2 81.41 17.38 2.91
CA VAL A 2 82.57 18.26 2.73
C VAL A 2 83.84 17.42 2.86
N TRP A 3 84.74 17.48 1.89
CA TRP A 3 86.07 16.88 2.02
C TRP A 3 86.99 17.82 2.82
N PRO A 4 87.62 17.37 3.93
CA PRO A 4 88.55 18.16 4.70
C PRO A 4 89.94 18.16 4.06
N SER A 5 90.49 19.36 3.88
CA SER A 5 91.92 19.73 3.90
C SER A 5 92.94 18.88 3.12
N LEU A 6 93.56 19.48 2.09
CA LEU A 6 95.03 19.44 1.88
C LEU A 6 95.53 20.57 0.93
N PRO A 7 95.40 21.88 1.26
CA PRO A 7 95.98 22.95 0.41
C PRO A 7 97.51 23.05 0.52
N LYS A 8 98.12 22.53 1.60
CA LYS A 8 99.55 22.72 1.91
C LYS A 8 100.50 21.76 1.19
N GLU A 9 100.01 20.61 0.72
CA GLU A 9 100.81 19.67 -0.08
C GLU A 9 100.65 19.91 -1.59
N TYR A 10 99.49 20.44 -2.03
CA TYR A 10 99.23 20.75 -3.43
C TYR A 10 100.19 21.81 -4.00
N ASN A 11 100.51 22.84 -3.21
CA ASN A 11 101.41 23.95 -3.61
C ASN A 11 102.91 23.62 -3.58
N LYS A 12 103.31 22.40 -3.18
CA LYS A 12 104.71 21.94 -3.20
C LYS A 12 105.05 21.01 -4.38
N LEU A 13 104.04 20.67 -5.18
CA LEU A 13 104.17 19.83 -6.37
C LEU A 13 104.60 20.68 -7.57
N SER A 14 105.30 20.07 -8.52
CA SER A 14 105.70 20.75 -9.77
C SER A 14 104.47 21.19 -10.57
N GLU A 15 104.56 22.24 -11.41
CA GLU A 15 103.43 22.71 -12.26
C GLU A 15 102.81 21.55 -13.07
N LYS A 16 103.64 20.59 -13.51
CA LYS A 16 103.20 19.36 -14.19
C LYS A 16 102.35 18.42 -13.31
N GLU A 17 102.61 18.36 -12.02
CA GLU A 17 101.85 17.51 -11.08
C GLU A 17 100.56 18.19 -10.62
N GLN A 18 100.53 19.52 -10.53
CA GLN A 18 99.30 20.29 -10.28
C GLN A 18 98.33 20.23 -11.46
N GLU A 19 98.81 20.39 -12.70
CA GLU A 19 97.96 20.21 -13.89
C GLU A 19 97.43 18.78 -13.99
N ARG A 20 98.25 17.78 -13.65
CA ARG A 20 97.85 16.37 -13.66
C ARG A 20 96.77 16.09 -12.61
N LEU A 21 96.93 16.58 -11.38
CA LEU A 21 95.91 16.44 -10.33
C LEU A 21 94.63 17.19 -10.67
N GLN A 22 94.71 18.36 -11.30
CA GLN A 22 93.52 19.12 -11.70
C GLN A 22 92.76 18.39 -12.82
N GLN A 23 93.46 17.87 -13.84
CA GLN A 23 92.87 17.02 -14.88
C GLN A 23 92.28 15.72 -14.30
N ASP A 24 92.94 15.10 -13.33
CA ASP A 24 92.44 13.89 -12.68
C ASP A 24 91.21 14.20 -11.80
N THR A 25 91.18 15.34 -11.11
CA THR A 25 90.02 15.77 -10.30
C THR A 25 88.83 16.16 -11.18
N GLU A 26 89.07 16.78 -12.33
CA GLU A 26 88.05 17.14 -13.31
C GLU A 26 87.49 15.90 -14.03
N LYS A 27 88.35 14.92 -14.36
CA LYS A 27 87.93 13.58 -14.80
C LYS A 27 87.07 12.86 -13.75
N VAL A 28 87.52 12.83 -12.49
CA VAL A 28 86.77 12.19 -11.40
C VAL A 28 85.46 12.92 -11.12
N GLY A 29 85.44 14.26 -11.23
CA GLY A 29 84.24 15.08 -11.11
C GLY A 29 83.23 14.84 -12.24
N GLU A 30 83.69 14.71 -13.49
CA GLU A 30 82.86 14.31 -14.62
C GLU A 30 82.33 12.88 -14.47
N GLU A 31 83.16 11.92 -14.06
CA GLU A 31 82.75 10.53 -13.82
C GLU A 31 81.72 10.45 -12.67
N LEU A 32 81.89 11.22 -11.61
CA LEU A 32 80.95 11.30 -10.50
C LEU A 32 79.63 11.93 -10.94
N ARG A 33 79.64 13.03 -11.72
CA ARG A 33 78.42 13.62 -12.30
C ARG A 33 77.69 12.65 -13.23
N LYS A 34 78.41 11.96 -14.11
CA LYS A 34 77.86 10.91 -14.99
C LYS A 34 77.28 9.74 -14.18
N THR A 35 77.85 9.42 -13.03
CA THR A 35 77.35 8.36 -12.14
C THR A 35 76.14 8.81 -11.34
N LEU A 36 76.14 10.02 -10.79
CA LEU A 36 75.01 10.62 -10.07
C LEU A 36 73.78 10.83 -10.98
N GLN A 37 73.96 11.23 -12.24
CA GLN A 37 72.87 11.31 -13.22
C GLN A 37 72.23 9.93 -13.54
N LYS A 38 72.98 8.84 -13.38
CA LYS A 38 72.48 7.47 -13.57
C LYS A 38 71.76 6.92 -12.33
N ILE A 39 71.88 7.53 -11.15
CA ILE A 39 71.23 7.05 -9.92
C ILE A 39 69.70 7.09 -10.02
N PRO A 40 69.04 8.20 -10.42
CA PRO A 40 67.58 8.22 -10.56
C PRO A 40 67.05 7.15 -11.53
N GLN A 41 67.77 6.91 -12.64
CA GLN A 41 67.42 5.87 -13.60
C GLN A 41 67.59 4.46 -13.02
N ARG A 42 68.64 4.22 -12.23
CA ARG A 42 68.84 2.94 -11.52
C ARG A 42 67.79 2.72 -10.43
N VAL A 43 67.43 3.76 -9.68
CA VAL A 43 66.35 3.73 -8.68
C VAL A 43 65.01 3.42 -9.34
N ARG A 44 64.69 4.06 -10.47
CA ARG A 44 63.47 3.76 -11.24
C ARG A 44 63.44 2.31 -11.72
N LYS A 45 64.54 1.81 -12.32
CA LYS A 45 64.64 0.41 -12.77
C LYS A 45 64.56 -0.59 -11.60
N ALA A 46 65.11 -0.24 -10.44
CA ALA A 46 65.00 -1.05 -9.24
C ALA A 46 63.55 -1.10 -8.74
N ARG A 47 62.86 0.05 -8.66
CA ARG A 47 61.43 0.13 -8.32
C ARG A 47 60.56 -0.67 -9.27
N GLU A 48 60.76 -0.54 -10.59
CA GLU A 48 60.02 -1.33 -11.59
C GLU A 48 60.25 -2.84 -11.43
N LYS A 49 61.47 -3.27 -11.06
CA LYS A 49 61.76 -4.68 -10.76
C LYS A 49 61.10 -5.16 -9.46
N VAL A 50 61.14 -4.33 -8.41
CA VAL A 50 60.47 -4.62 -7.13
C VAL A 50 58.96 -4.72 -7.34
N GLN A 51 58.35 -3.79 -8.09
CA GLN A 51 56.92 -3.83 -8.39
C GLN A 51 56.53 -5.09 -9.17
N LYS A 52 57.33 -5.49 -10.18
CA LYS A 52 57.11 -6.75 -10.91
C LYS A 52 57.24 -7.98 -10.02
N LEU A 53 58.23 -8.00 -9.12
CA LEU A 53 58.42 -9.09 -8.19
C LEU A 53 57.26 -9.17 -7.18
N ASN A 54 56.86 -8.04 -6.61
CA ASN A 54 55.71 -7.94 -5.72
C ASN A 54 54.43 -8.45 -6.39
N ARG A 55 54.22 -8.07 -7.67
CA ARG A 55 53.09 -8.57 -8.47
C ARG A 55 53.10 -10.09 -8.63
N GLN A 56 54.27 -10.68 -8.91
CA GLN A 56 54.42 -12.12 -9.06
C GLN A 56 54.19 -12.87 -7.74
N VAL A 57 54.72 -12.34 -6.64
CA VAL A 57 54.55 -12.91 -5.29
C VAL A 57 53.10 -12.79 -4.84
N ALA A 58 52.45 -11.64 -5.08
CA ALA A 58 51.04 -11.43 -4.78
C ALA A 58 50.13 -12.38 -5.56
N LEU A 59 50.39 -12.55 -6.87
CA LEU A 59 49.63 -13.50 -7.70
C LEU A 59 49.79 -14.94 -7.18
N PHE A 60 50.99 -15.34 -6.78
CA PHE A 60 51.23 -16.67 -6.22
C PHE A 60 50.53 -16.87 -4.86
N ALA A 61 50.55 -15.86 -3.99
CA ALA A 61 49.93 -15.92 -2.67
C ALA A 61 48.40 -15.95 -2.74
N VAL A 62 47.80 -15.12 -3.61
CA VAL A 62 46.35 -14.97 -3.75
C VAL A 62 45.76 -16.04 -4.67
N GLY A 63 46.55 -16.54 -5.63
CA GLY A 63 46.14 -17.53 -6.62
C GLY A 63 45.46 -18.74 -6.00
N SER A 64 46.14 -19.41 -5.07
CA SER A 64 45.60 -20.61 -4.42
C SER A 64 44.27 -20.39 -3.69
N LEU A 65 44.08 -19.24 -3.04
CA LEU A 65 42.86 -18.91 -2.30
C LEU A 65 41.69 -18.57 -3.23
N ILE A 66 41.96 -17.86 -4.33
CA ILE A 66 40.93 -17.52 -5.33
C ILE A 66 40.55 -18.74 -6.15
N ASP A 67 41.50 -19.61 -6.49
CA ASP A 67 41.25 -20.82 -7.26
C ASP A 67 40.30 -21.78 -6.51
N GLU A 68 40.40 -21.87 -5.17
CA GLU A 68 39.46 -22.62 -4.32
C GLU A 68 38.04 -22.05 -4.42
N LEU A 69 37.88 -20.72 -4.28
CA LEU A 69 36.58 -20.05 -4.41
C LEU A 69 35.98 -20.14 -5.82
N LEU A 70 36.83 -20.15 -6.86
CA LEU A 70 36.40 -20.31 -8.25
C LEU A 70 35.82 -21.71 -8.52
N LEU A 71 36.37 -22.75 -7.89
CA LEU A 71 35.86 -24.12 -7.96
C LEU A 71 34.49 -24.24 -7.25
N GLU A 72 34.33 -23.61 -6.09
CA GLU A 72 33.05 -23.60 -5.37
C GLU A 72 31.96 -22.79 -6.08
N SER A 73 32.35 -21.82 -6.92
CA SER A 73 31.45 -20.89 -7.61
C SER A 73 31.21 -21.22 -9.09
N GLU A 74 31.51 -22.44 -9.54
CA GLU A 74 31.43 -22.85 -10.96
C GLU A 74 30.06 -22.59 -11.60
N GLU A 75 28.99 -22.70 -10.82
CA GLU A 75 27.61 -22.50 -11.26
C GLU A 75 27.23 -21.02 -11.50
N PHE A 76 28.07 -20.06 -11.09
CA PHE A 76 27.77 -18.63 -11.12
C PHE A 76 28.78 -17.80 -11.93
N PRO A 77 28.55 -17.62 -13.26
CA PRO A 77 29.49 -16.91 -14.15
C PRO A 77 29.84 -15.47 -13.72
N ARG A 78 28.89 -14.76 -13.10
CA ARG A 78 29.12 -13.39 -12.59
C ARG A 78 30.05 -13.39 -11.37
N VAL A 79 29.91 -14.37 -10.47
CA VAL A 79 30.79 -14.50 -9.29
C VAL A 79 32.21 -14.83 -9.75
N ILE A 80 32.37 -15.75 -10.72
CA ILE A 80 33.67 -16.06 -11.35
C ILE A 80 34.32 -14.80 -11.93
N SER A 81 33.54 -13.98 -12.63
CA SER A 81 34.04 -12.74 -13.25
C SER A 81 34.48 -11.74 -12.18
N TYR A 82 33.71 -11.61 -11.09
CA TYR A 82 34.07 -10.79 -9.94
C TYR A 82 35.33 -11.29 -9.24
N LEU A 83 35.46 -12.59 -8.95
CA LEU A 83 36.63 -13.16 -8.28
C LEU A 83 37.92 -13.00 -9.11
N LYS A 84 37.83 -13.09 -10.44
CA LYS A 84 38.97 -12.79 -11.33
C LYS A 84 39.35 -11.30 -11.30
N ALA A 85 38.36 -10.41 -11.31
CA ALA A 85 38.59 -8.98 -11.19
C ALA A 85 39.20 -8.63 -9.81
N LEU A 86 38.71 -9.27 -8.75
CA LEU A 86 39.21 -9.17 -7.38
C LEU A 86 40.68 -9.59 -7.30
N GLN A 87 41.03 -10.76 -7.85
CA GLN A 87 42.42 -11.24 -7.92
C GLN A 87 43.33 -10.23 -8.63
N GLN A 88 42.89 -9.70 -9.78
CA GLN A 88 43.66 -8.73 -10.55
C GLN A 88 43.82 -7.40 -9.79
N ASP A 89 42.77 -6.92 -9.11
CA ASP A 89 42.83 -5.69 -8.30
C ASP A 89 43.78 -5.83 -7.11
N ILE A 90 43.75 -6.95 -6.40
CA ILE A 90 44.68 -7.25 -5.29
C ILE A 90 46.13 -7.27 -5.80
N VAL A 91 46.37 -7.87 -6.97
CA VAL A 91 47.70 -7.97 -7.59
C VAL A 91 48.23 -6.61 -8.04
N ASP A 92 47.36 -5.75 -8.58
CA ASP A 92 47.73 -4.41 -9.03
C ASP A 92 47.95 -3.43 -7.84
N HIS A 93 47.30 -3.67 -6.70
CA HIS A 93 47.38 -2.84 -5.49
C HIS A 93 48.14 -3.50 -4.32
N ALA A 94 48.94 -4.55 -4.60
CA ALA A 94 49.66 -5.30 -3.57
C ALA A 94 50.57 -4.44 -2.67
N GLU A 95 51.11 -3.33 -3.21
CA GLU A 95 51.95 -2.40 -2.46
C GLU A 95 51.17 -1.63 -1.38
N LEU A 96 49.89 -1.29 -1.62
CA LEU A 96 49.03 -0.62 -0.64
C LEU A 96 48.72 -1.55 0.55
N ILE A 97 48.50 -2.83 0.27
CA ILE A 97 48.25 -3.86 1.29
C ILE A 97 49.49 -4.05 2.16
N LEU A 98 50.68 -4.09 1.55
CA LEU A 98 51.95 -4.21 2.27
C LEU A 98 52.24 -2.98 3.14
N GLN A 99 51.96 -1.77 2.63
CA GLN A 99 52.14 -0.52 3.38
C GLN A 99 51.22 -0.42 4.60
N ALA A 100 49.94 -0.79 4.44
CA ALA A 100 49.00 -0.84 5.55
C ALA A 100 49.34 -1.93 6.57
N ALA A 101 49.93 -3.05 6.14
CA ALA A 101 50.40 -4.10 7.04
C ALA A 101 51.69 -3.71 7.79
N SER A 102 52.55 -2.87 7.20
CA SER A 102 53.81 -2.44 7.83
C SER A 102 53.69 -1.21 8.73
N GLY A 103 52.50 -0.59 8.81
CA GLY A 103 52.25 0.59 9.67
C GLY A 103 53.12 1.81 9.34
N GLN A 104 53.72 1.84 8.14
CA GLN A 104 54.61 2.91 7.70
C GLN A 104 53.81 3.95 6.91
N ASP A 105 53.04 4.76 7.63
CA ASP A 105 52.54 6.02 7.09
C ASP A 105 53.63 7.08 7.32
N GLU A 106 54.71 7.02 6.54
CA GLU A 106 55.70 8.11 6.51
C GLU A 106 55.15 9.29 5.71
N GLY A 107 54.31 10.08 6.39
CA GLY A 107 54.09 11.48 6.13
C GLY A 107 52.71 11.87 5.63
N VAL A 108 51.72 11.91 6.54
CA VAL A 108 50.80 13.05 6.84
C VAL A 108 50.13 12.89 8.25
N SER A 109 50.44 11.86 9.04
CA SER A 109 49.75 11.54 10.30
C SER A 109 50.25 12.29 11.55
N ASP A 110 50.32 13.62 11.53
CA ASP A 110 50.70 14.39 12.74
C ASP A 110 49.79 15.58 13.07
N ILE A 111 48.61 15.69 12.47
CA ILE A 111 47.62 16.71 12.86
C ILE A 111 46.21 16.11 12.82
N ILE A 112 45.63 15.90 14.02
CA ILE A 112 44.28 15.40 14.37
C ILE A 112 44.29 13.92 14.79
N SER A 113 44.59 13.70 16.07
CA SER A 113 44.24 12.46 16.77
C SER A 113 42.74 12.53 17.14
N ASP A 114 41.90 11.81 16.41
CA ASP A 114 40.50 11.54 16.77
C ASP A 114 40.35 10.02 17.00
N PRO A 115 39.62 9.53 18.04
CA PRO A 115 39.59 8.11 18.41
C PRO A 115 38.84 7.17 17.45
N ASP A 116 38.23 7.70 16.38
CA ASP A 116 37.47 6.93 15.39
C ASP A 116 38.27 6.67 14.10
N GLU A 117 39.62 6.65 14.18
CA GLU A 117 40.46 6.21 13.07
C GLU A 117 40.12 4.75 12.70
N ILE A 118 39.40 4.63 11.58
CA ILE A 118 39.25 3.38 10.82
C ILE A 118 40.66 2.83 10.64
N ASP A 119 40.98 1.74 11.36
CA ASP A 119 42.22 0.99 11.19
C ASP A 119 42.51 0.86 9.68
N PRO A 120 43.66 1.31 9.16
CA PRO A 120 44.00 1.20 7.74
C PRO A 120 43.81 -0.22 7.19
N GLN A 121 43.98 -1.24 8.05
CA GLN A 121 43.69 -2.63 7.71
C GLN A 121 42.19 -2.87 7.49
N SER A 122 41.32 -2.26 8.30
CA SER A 122 39.86 -2.34 8.15
C SER A 122 39.34 -1.65 6.89
N ALA A 123 39.96 -0.55 6.42
CA ALA A 123 39.59 0.11 5.17
C ALA A 123 39.92 -0.75 3.93
N ILE A 124 41.08 -1.42 3.94
CA ILE A 124 41.47 -2.34 2.86
C ILE A 124 40.61 -3.60 2.87
N LEU A 125 40.30 -4.14 4.05
CA LEU A 125 39.40 -5.30 4.17
C LEU A 125 37.99 -4.94 3.67
N ARG A 126 37.48 -3.74 4.00
CA ARG A 126 36.18 -3.26 3.50
C ARG A 126 36.12 -3.18 1.98
N ARG A 127 37.21 -2.81 1.28
CA ARG A 127 37.25 -2.75 -0.20
C ARG A 127 36.90 -4.10 -0.86
N TYR A 128 37.23 -5.20 -0.20
CA TYR A 128 37.08 -6.56 -0.71
C TYR A 128 35.96 -7.35 -0.04
N SER A 129 35.17 -6.71 0.83
CA SER A 129 33.98 -7.30 1.42
C SER A 129 32.87 -7.55 0.40
N VAL A 130 31.92 -8.42 0.75
CA VAL A 130 30.68 -8.64 -0.03
C VAL A 130 29.50 -8.16 0.81
N ASN A 131 28.61 -7.36 0.21
CA ASN A 131 27.36 -6.94 0.85
C ASN A 131 26.24 -7.91 0.48
N LEU A 132 25.83 -8.75 1.43
CA LEU A 132 24.71 -9.68 1.27
C LEU A 132 23.38 -8.91 1.41
N LEU A 133 22.77 -8.57 0.27
CA LEU A 133 21.52 -7.80 0.24
C LEU A 133 20.28 -8.61 0.65
N VAL A 134 20.24 -9.89 0.29
CA VAL A 134 19.11 -10.79 0.54
C VAL A 134 19.66 -12.19 0.80
N ASP A 135 19.35 -12.73 1.97
CA ASP A 135 19.61 -14.13 2.34
C ASP A 135 18.31 -14.94 2.28
N ARG A 136 18.38 -16.15 1.72
CA ARG A 136 17.27 -17.10 1.61
C ARG A 136 17.68 -18.54 1.92
N SER A 137 18.80 -18.73 2.62
CA SER A 137 19.30 -20.06 2.99
C SER A 137 18.25 -20.92 3.73
N ASP A 138 17.41 -20.31 4.56
CA ASP A 138 16.36 -20.99 5.35
C ASP A 138 14.99 -21.08 4.65
N SER A 139 14.88 -20.71 3.37
CA SER A 139 13.57 -20.62 2.68
C SER A 139 13.22 -21.92 1.94
N GLU A 140 12.03 -22.48 2.23
CA GLU A 140 11.54 -23.72 1.59
C GLU A 140 10.84 -23.51 0.24
N GLY A 141 10.60 -22.26 -0.19
CA GLY A 141 9.87 -21.96 -1.41
C GLY A 141 10.07 -20.52 -1.91
N ALA A 142 9.27 -20.14 -2.92
CA ALA A 142 9.33 -18.80 -3.49
C ALA A 142 8.94 -17.73 -2.44
N PRO A 143 9.66 -16.59 -2.37
CA PRO A 143 9.40 -15.56 -1.38
C PRO A 143 8.02 -14.93 -1.60
N VAL A 144 7.30 -14.65 -0.52
CA VAL A 144 6.07 -13.85 -0.54
C VAL A 144 6.26 -12.67 0.40
N ILE A 145 6.54 -11.51 -0.17
CA ILE A 145 6.82 -10.28 0.59
C ILE A 145 5.57 -9.42 0.60
N PHE A 146 5.05 -9.16 1.79
CA PHE A 146 4.02 -8.14 2.01
C PHE A 146 4.72 -6.83 2.34
N GLU A 147 4.57 -5.81 1.49
CA GLU A 147 5.13 -4.49 1.74
C GLU A 147 4.05 -3.55 2.26
N ASP A 148 4.13 -3.28 3.57
CA ASP A 148 3.16 -2.47 4.27
C ASP A 148 3.43 -0.97 4.18
N HIS A 149 4.63 -0.55 3.81
CA HIS A 149 4.99 0.85 3.62
C HIS A 149 5.84 0.98 2.33
N PRO A 150 5.18 0.99 1.16
CA PRO A 150 5.83 0.96 -0.14
C PRO A 150 6.41 2.34 -0.53
N ALA A 151 7.08 3.03 0.38
CA ALA A 151 7.82 4.24 0.05
C ALA A 151 8.95 3.90 -0.93
N TYR A 152 9.32 4.86 -1.77
CA TYR A 152 10.34 4.67 -2.81
C TYR A 152 11.61 3.92 -2.32
N PRO A 153 12.33 4.35 -1.27
CA PRO A 153 13.55 3.67 -0.82
C PRO A 153 13.29 2.24 -0.32
N TYR A 154 12.13 1.99 0.30
CA TYR A 154 11.77 0.66 0.78
C TYR A 154 11.30 -0.26 -0.34
N LEU A 155 10.86 0.29 -1.48
CA LEU A 155 10.45 -0.49 -2.64
C LEU A 155 11.65 -0.90 -3.51
N VAL A 156 12.43 0.08 -3.98
CA VAL A 156 13.54 -0.14 -4.92
C VAL A 156 14.89 -0.36 -4.23
N GLY A 157 15.03 -0.03 -2.95
CA GLY A 157 16.32 -0.01 -2.24
C GLY A 157 16.90 1.41 -2.16
N GLN A 158 17.92 1.57 -1.34
CA GLN A 158 18.57 2.88 -1.13
C GLN A 158 20.07 2.74 -0.89
N ILE A 159 20.80 3.81 -1.20
CA ILE A 159 22.22 3.96 -0.90
C ILE A 159 22.33 4.93 0.28
N GLU A 160 22.71 4.41 1.44
CA GLU A 160 22.91 5.20 2.66
C GLU A 160 24.23 5.98 2.59
N HIS A 161 24.28 7.09 3.32
CA HIS A 161 25.45 7.95 3.42
C HIS A 161 25.79 8.14 4.89
N GLU A 162 27.07 8.02 5.22
CA GLU A 162 27.59 8.35 6.54
C GLU A 162 28.23 9.73 6.51
N SER A 163 28.08 10.49 7.59
CA SER A 163 28.74 11.79 7.75
C SER A 163 30.13 11.57 8.34
N GLN A 164 31.17 11.79 7.53
CA GLN A 164 32.56 11.76 7.96
C GLN A 164 33.18 13.14 7.77
N TYR A 165 33.58 13.78 8.88
CA TYR A 165 34.14 15.14 8.89
C TYR A 165 33.30 16.20 8.14
N GLY A 166 31.97 16.08 8.19
CA GLY A 166 31.04 16.99 7.51
C GLY A 166 30.85 16.72 6.02
N ASN A 167 31.53 15.72 5.46
CA ASN A 167 31.29 15.20 4.11
C ASN A 167 30.39 13.96 4.19
N LEU A 168 29.48 13.81 3.24
CA LEU A 168 28.71 12.58 3.07
C LEU A 168 29.54 11.58 2.25
N VAL A 169 29.88 10.46 2.86
CA VAL A 169 30.62 9.36 2.23
C VAL A 169 29.69 8.16 2.10
N THR A 170 29.83 7.41 1.01
CA THR A 170 29.07 6.18 0.77
C THR A 170 29.98 5.10 0.20
N ASP A 171 29.67 3.83 0.49
CA ASP A 171 30.33 2.65 -0.05
C ASP A 171 29.29 1.55 -0.36
N PHE A 172 29.73 0.47 -1.00
CA PHE A 172 28.82 -0.59 -1.44
C PHE A 172 28.18 -1.37 -0.27
N THR A 173 28.73 -1.27 0.95
CA THR A 173 28.17 -1.90 2.17
C THR A 173 26.98 -1.11 2.71
N LEU A 174 26.84 0.16 2.33
CA LEU A 174 25.71 1.03 2.66
C LEU A 174 24.53 0.92 1.68
N ILE A 175 24.59 -0.01 0.73
CA ILE A 175 23.45 -0.36 -0.12
C ILE A 175 22.47 -1.22 0.68
N ARG A 176 21.20 -0.79 0.75
CA ARG A 176 20.11 -1.50 1.42
C ARG A 176 19.11 -2.07 0.43
N SER A 177 18.66 -3.29 0.70
CA SER A 177 17.68 -3.97 -0.14
C SER A 177 16.26 -3.44 0.06
N GLY A 178 15.58 -3.23 -1.07
CA GLY A 178 14.16 -2.91 -1.13
C GLY A 178 13.26 -4.15 -1.17
N ALA A 179 11.95 -3.94 -1.14
CA ALA A 179 10.94 -4.98 -1.25
C ALA A 179 11.05 -5.75 -2.57
N LEU A 180 11.38 -5.07 -3.68
CA LEU A 180 11.62 -5.71 -4.98
C LEU A 180 12.80 -6.68 -4.92
N HIS A 181 13.88 -6.31 -4.22
CA HIS A 181 15.03 -7.20 -4.02
C HIS A 181 14.62 -8.43 -3.21
N ARG A 182 13.92 -8.22 -2.09
CA ARG A 182 13.45 -9.31 -1.22
C ARG A 182 12.43 -10.22 -1.91
N ALA A 183 11.63 -9.70 -2.84
CA ALA A 183 10.60 -10.45 -3.57
C ALA A 183 11.08 -11.09 -4.88
N ASN A 184 12.30 -10.77 -5.33
CA ASN A 184 12.84 -11.25 -6.60
C ASN A 184 12.85 -12.79 -6.69
N GLY A 185 12.30 -13.40 -7.73
CA GLY A 185 12.05 -14.85 -7.84
C GLY A 185 10.76 -15.34 -7.18
N GLY A 186 9.86 -14.45 -6.74
CA GLY A 186 8.60 -14.81 -6.11
C GLY A 186 7.51 -13.73 -6.23
N TYR A 187 6.91 -13.35 -5.10
CA TYR A 187 5.71 -12.51 -5.04
C TYR A 187 5.93 -11.27 -4.18
N LEU A 188 5.47 -10.13 -4.69
CA LEU A 188 5.37 -8.87 -3.95
C LEU A 188 3.90 -8.48 -3.83
N VAL A 189 3.39 -8.42 -2.61
CA VAL A 189 2.01 -8.08 -2.31
C VAL A 189 1.97 -6.67 -1.72
N ILE A 190 1.17 -5.78 -2.32
CA ILE A 190 1.08 -4.37 -1.93
C ILE A 190 -0.38 -3.92 -1.91
N ASP A 191 -0.75 -3.14 -0.89
CA ASP A 191 -2.02 -2.43 -0.89
C ASP A 191 -1.97 -1.26 -1.89
N VAL A 192 -2.88 -1.26 -2.87
CA VAL A 192 -2.93 -0.28 -3.95
C VAL A 192 -3.08 1.15 -3.42
N ARG A 193 -3.83 1.35 -2.34
CA ARG A 193 -4.01 2.68 -1.75
C ARG A 193 -2.68 3.19 -1.19
N LYS A 194 -1.90 2.31 -0.55
CA LYS A 194 -0.62 2.71 0.06
C LYS A 194 0.38 3.14 -0.99
N ILE A 195 0.56 2.37 -2.07
CA ILE A 195 1.53 2.73 -3.13
C ILE A 195 1.14 3.98 -3.91
N LEU A 196 -0.16 4.28 -4.04
CA LEU A 196 -0.62 5.49 -4.72
C LEU A 196 -0.47 6.76 -3.86
N ILE A 197 -0.47 6.64 -2.53
CA ILE A 197 -0.25 7.77 -1.63
C ILE A 197 1.24 8.11 -1.51
N GLU A 198 2.11 7.09 -1.59
CA GLU A 198 3.56 7.27 -1.49
C GLU A 198 4.13 7.95 -2.74
N PRO A 199 4.77 9.13 -2.61
CA PRO A 199 5.33 9.86 -3.74
C PRO A 199 6.32 9.01 -4.54
N PHE A 200 6.19 9.03 -5.87
CA PHE A 200 7.05 8.35 -6.84
C PHE A 200 7.08 6.81 -6.76
N ALA A 201 6.45 6.18 -5.77
CA ALA A 201 6.49 4.73 -5.58
C ALA A 201 5.80 3.98 -6.73
N TRP A 202 4.62 4.44 -7.15
CA TRP A 202 3.88 3.87 -8.27
C TRP A 202 4.69 3.87 -9.58
N GLU A 203 5.28 5.02 -9.92
CA GLU A 203 6.11 5.18 -11.11
C GLU A 203 7.40 4.36 -11.02
N ALA A 204 7.99 4.23 -9.83
CA ALA A 204 9.16 3.38 -9.60
C ALA A 204 8.83 1.90 -9.83
N LEU A 205 7.68 1.44 -9.34
CA LEU A 205 7.21 0.08 -9.57
C LEU A 205 7.00 -0.19 -11.07
N LYS A 206 6.26 0.67 -11.77
CA LYS A 206 6.04 0.52 -13.21
C LYS A 206 7.35 0.51 -13.99
N ARG A 207 8.28 1.40 -13.66
CA ARG A 207 9.61 1.44 -14.28
C ARG A 207 10.35 0.12 -14.10
N ALA A 208 10.40 -0.39 -12.87
CA ALA A 208 11.08 -1.66 -12.57
C ALA A 208 10.42 -2.86 -13.29
N LEU A 209 9.08 -2.89 -13.39
CA LEU A 209 8.35 -3.93 -14.12
C LEU A 209 8.55 -3.84 -15.63
N LYS A 210 8.69 -2.62 -16.17
CA LYS A 210 8.92 -2.36 -17.60
C LYS A 210 10.35 -2.71 -18.02
N SER A 211 11.35 -2.29 -17.23
CA SER A 211 12.76 -2.61 -17.50
C SER A 211 13.14 -4.04 -17.13
N ARG A 212 12.38 -4.68 -16.23
CA ARG A 212 12.76 -5.93 -15.56
C ARG A 212 14.09 -5.81 -14.82
N GLU A 213 14.33 -4.65 -14.24
CA GLU A 213 15.55 -4.35 -13.50
C GLU A 213 15.24 -3.47 -12.28
N ILE A 214 15.95 -3.70 -11.18
CA ILE A 214 15.91 -2.87 -9.98
C ILE A 214 17.08 -1.89 -10.05
N ASP A 215 16.76 -0.61 -10.12
CA ASP A 215 17.74 0.48 -10.09
C ASP A 215 17.61 1.23 -8.76
N ALA A 216 18.61 1.07 -7.88
CA ALA A 216 18.61 1.61 -6.51
C ALA A 216 19.09 3.07 -6.43
N LYS A 217 18.95 3.85 -7.50
CA LYS A 217 19.26 5.29 -7.51
C LYS A 217 18.31 6.06 -6.61
N SER A 218 18.84 7.05 -5.90
CA SER A 218 17.99 7.93 -5.10
C SER A 218 17.17 8.88 -5.99
N ILE A 219 15.98 9.28 -5.52
CA ILE A 219 15.17 10.31 -6.19
C ILE A 219 15.98 11.61 -6.35
N ALA A 220 16.77 11.98 -5.34
CA ALA A 220 17.62 13.17 -5.40
C ALA A 220 18.70 13.09 -6.48
N GLN A 221 19.24 11.89 -6.77
CA GLN A 221 20.13 11.67 -7.93
C GLN A 221 19.37 11.71 -9.25
N ALA A 222 18.18 11.10 -9.31
CA ALA A 222 17.34 11.12 -10.51
C ALA A 222 16.93 12.55 -10.92
N TYR A 223 16.85 13.48 -9.97
CA TYR A 223 16.56 14.90 -10.19
C TYR A 223 17.78 15.83 -10.05
N SER A 224 19.00 15.29 -9.92
CA SER A 224 20.25 16.06 -9.76
C SER A 224 20.24 17.09 -8.62
N LEU A 225 19.47 16.84 -7.56
CA LEU A 225 19.29 17.73 -6.41
C LEU A 225 20.43 17.62 -5.38
N ILE A 226 21.25 16.57 -5.47
CA ILE A 226 22.44 16.36 -4.65
C ILE A 226 23.65 16.28 -5.59
N GLY A 227 24.64 17.16 -5.38
CA GLY A 227 25.87 17.26 -6.18
C GLY A 227 27.04 16.44 -5.67
N THR A 228 26.82 15.49 -4.76
CA THR A 228 27.87 14.59 -4.27
C THR A 228 28.00 13.39 -5.20
N VAL A 229 29.25 12.97 -5.48
CA VAL A 229 29.54 11.73 -6.22
C VAL A 229 28.97 10.57 -5.43
N SER A 230 28.02 9.84 -6.00
CA SER A 230 27.41 8.64 -5.41
C SER A 230 27.82 7.40 -6.21
N LEU A 231 27.64 6.23 -5.61
CA LEU A 231 27.73 4.96 -6.31
C LEU A 231 26.63 4.84 -7.39
N GLU A 232 27.01 4.22 -8.50
CA GLU A 232 26.12 3.78 -9.57
C GLU A 232 26.17 2.25 -9.65
N PRO A 233 25.42 1.52 -8.79
CA PRO A 233 25.40 0.08 -8.83
C PRO A 233 24.80 -0.42 -10.16
N GLU A 234 25.29 -1.56 -10.64
CA GLU A 234 24.69 -2.23 -11.79
C GLU A 234 23.24 -2.63 -11.44
N PRO A 235 22.25 -2.35 -12.32
CA PRO A 235 20.87 -2.75 -12.08
C PRO A 235 20.72 -4.26 -11.85
N VAL A 236 19.86 -4.65 -10.90
CA VAL A 236 19.63 -6.06 -10.57
C VAL A 236 18.49 -6.61 -11.44
N PRO A 237 18.68 -7.70 -12.22
CA PRO A 237 17.59 -8.31 -12.98
C PRO A 237 16.41 -8.70 -12.08
N LEU A 238 15.20 -8.35 -12.52
CA LEU A 238 13.95 -8.51 -11.77
C LEU A 238 13.06 -9.58 -12.41
N ASP A 239 12.72 -10.59 -11.63
CA ASP A 239 11.72 -11.61 -11.93
C ASP A 239 10.73 -11.70 -10.76
N VAL A 240 9.66 -10.91 -10.77
CA VAL A 240 8.70 -10.86 -9.67
C VAL A 240 7.27 -10.86 -10.17
N LYS A 241 6.37 -11.51 -9.43
CA LYS A 241 4.93 -11.39 -9.59
C LYS A 241 4.39 -10.38 -8.58
N VAL A 242 3.83 -9.28 -9.06
CA VAL A 242 3.23 -8.26 -8.20
C VAL A 242 1.74 -8.51 -8.06
N VAL A 243 1.25 -8.51 -6.83
CA VAL A 243 -0.17 -8.61 -6.48
C VAL A 243 -0.58 -7.33 -5.78
N LEU A 244 -1.48 -6.56 -6.43
CA LEU A 244 -2.10 -5.39 -5.82
C LEU A 244 -3.42 -5.79 -5.16
N ILE A 245 -3.63 -5.35 -3.93
CA ILE A 245 -4.85 -5.58 -3.16
C ILE A 245 -5.52 -4.24 -2.85
N GLY A 246 -6.83 -4.14 -3.06
CA GLY A 246 -7.59 -2.94 -2.67
C GLY A 246 -9.02 -2.94 -3.21
N ASP A 247 -9.72 -1.84 -2.97
CA ASP A 247 -11.12 -1.67 -3.37
C ASP A 247 -11.28 -1.56 -4.90
N ARG A 248 -12.40 -2.05 -5.44
CA ARG A 248 -12.72 -2.02 -6.89
C ARG A 248 -12.58 -0.64 -7.51
N LEU A 249 -12.88 0.41 -6.75
CA LEU A 249 -12.77 1.80 -7.22
C LEU A 249 -11.34 2.11 -7.69
N TYR A 250 -10.31 1.67 -6.98
CA TYR A 250 -8.92 1.90 -7.38
C TYR A 250 -8.58 1.21 -8.71
N TYR A 251 -9.08 -0.01 -8.92
CA TYR A 251 -8.90 -0.72 -10.18
C TYR A 251 -9.49 0.07 -11.36
N TYR A 252 -10.75 0.52 -11.26
CA TYR A 252 -11.39 1.28 -12.33
C TYR A 252 -10.74 2.65 -12.56
N LEU A 253 -10.32 3.33 -11.49
CA LEU A 253 -9.61 4.60 -11.61
C LEU A 253 -8.25 4.41 -12.29
N LEU A 254 -7.48 3.38 -11.93
CA LEU A 254 -6.21 3.09 -12.60
C LEU A 254 -6.40 2.72 -14.07
N MET A 255 -7.45 1.96 -14.38
CA MET A 255 -7.79 1.61 -15.76
C MET A 255 -8.13 2.84 -16.61
N GLU A 256 -8.82 3.83 -16.03
CA GLU A 256 -9.23 5.05 -16.73
C GLU A 256 -8.09 6.07 -16.84
N TYR A 257 -7.28 6.23 -15.79
CA TYR A 257 -6.31 7.32 -15.68
C TYR A 257 -4.85 6.92 -15.94
N ASP A 258 -4.49 5.64 -15.88
CA ASP A 258 -3.13 5.15 -16.16
C ASP A 258 -3.11 4.15 -17.35
N PRO A 259 -2.70 4.59 -18.55
CA PRO A 259 -2.71 3.73 -19.74
C PRO A 259 -1.74 2.55 -19.65
N GLU A 260 -0.69 2.62 -18.81
CA GLU A 260 0.29 1.53 -18.65
C GLU A 260 -0.21 0.46 -17.65
N PHE A 261 -1.27 0.74 -16.89
CA PHE A 261 -1.75 -0.16 -15.83
C PHE A 261 -2.08 -1.56 -16.36
N LEU A 262 -2.89 -1.63 -17.44
CA LEU A 262 -3.29 -2.91 -18.04
C LEU A 262 -2.14 -3.62 -18.78
N GLU A 263 -1.03 -2.93 -19.08
CA GLU A 263 0.17 -3.58 -19.64
C GLU A 263 0.86 -4.45 -18.60
N HIS A 264 0.87 -4.00 -17.34
CA HIS A 264 1.52 -4.67 -16.22
C HIS A 264 0.56 -5.60 -15.44
N PHE A 265 -0.70 -5.19 -15.24
CA PHE A 265 -1.69 -5.88 -14.40
C PHE A 265 -2.84 -6.45 -15.24
N LYS A 266 -2.56 -7.57 -15.92
CA LYS A 266 -3.50 -8.20 -16.87
C LYS A 266 -4.54 -9.12 -16.23
N VAL A 267 -4.27 -9.59 -15.02
CA VAL A 267 -5.12 -10.58 -14.34
C VAL A 267 -5.86 -9.87 -13.21
N ALA A 268 -7.17 -9.70 -13.38
CA ALA A 268 -8.04 -9.22 -12.33
C ALA A 268 -8.65 -10.40 -11.57
N ALA A 269 -8.52 -10.39 -10.25
CA ALA A 269 -9.17 -11.33 -9.34
C ALA A 269 -10.18 -10.55 -8.49
N ASP A 270 -11.40 -10.37 -9.00
CA ASP A 270 -12.48 -9.69 -8.29
C ASP A 270 -13.22 -10.69 -7.37
N PHE A 271 -13.37 -10.33 -6.10
CA PHE A 271 -14.05 -11.14 -5.09
C PHE A 271 -15.47 -10.63 -4.89
N GLU A 272 -16.48 -11.43 -5.17
CA GLU A 272 -17.88 -11.06 -4.91
C GLU A 272 -18.15 -10.82 -3.41
N ASP A 273 -19.02 -9.86 -3.09
CA ASP A 273 -19.40 -9.49 -1.72
C ASP A 273 -20.45 -10.43 -1.09
N ASP A 274 -21.01 -11.29 -1.93
CA ASP A 274 -22.00 -12.30 -1.61
C ASP A 274 -21.79 -13.57 -2.45
N MET A 275 -22.49 -14.63 -2.06
CA MET A 275 -22.47 -15.93 -2.72
C MET A 275 -23.83 -16.59 -2.56
N GLN A 276 -24.20 -17.51 -3.46
CA GLN A 276 -25.47 -18.22 -3.38
C GLN A 276 -25.61 -19.00 -2.06
N ARG A 277 -26.81 -18.97 -1.46
CA ARG A 277 -27.17 -19.78 -0.29
C ARG A 277 -27.54 -21.20 -0.72
N SER A 278 -26.52 -22.04 -0.89
CA SER A 278 -26.65 -23.48 -1.12
C SER A 278 -26.24 -24.29 0.11
N ASP A 279 -26.64 -25.55 0.18
CA ASP A 279 -26.21 -26.47 1.27
C ASP A 279 -24.69 -26.58 1.35
N GLU A 280 -24.02 -26.59 0.20
CA GLU A 280 -22.56 -26.60 0.12
C GLU A 280 -21.95 -25.32 0.70
N ASN A 281 -22.42 -24.15 0.28
CA ASN A 281 -21.89 -22.87 0.76
C ASN A 281 -22.19 -22.64 2.25
N MET A 282 -23.35 -23.08 2.74
CA MET A 282 -23.66 -23.06 4.17
C MET A 282 -22.70 -23.96 4.96
N LEU A 283 -22.34 -25.13 4.44
CA LEU A 283 -21.36 -26.03 5.08
C LEU A 283 -19.94 -25.43 5.06
N GLN A 284 -19.53 -24.79 3.97
CA GLN A 284 -18.24 -24.10 3.90
C GLN A 284 -18.18 -22.93 4.89
N LEU A 285 -19.27 -22.17 5.03
CA LEU A 285 -19.37 -21.09 6.00
C LEU A 285 -19.30 -21.61 7.44
N ALA A 286 -19.95 -22.73 7.73
CA ALA A 286 -19.84 -23.41 9.03
C ALA A 286 -18.40 -23.87 9.33
N ARG A 287 -17.69 -24.40 8.32
CA ARG A 287 -16.26 -24.78 8.44
C ARG A 287 -15.38 -23.56 8.69
N LEU A 288 -15.66 -22.43 8.02
CA LEU A 288 -14.94 -21.18 8.26
C LEU A 288 -15.13 -20.71 9.70
N ILE A 289 -16.37 -20.71 10.20
CA ILE A 289 -16.67 -20.37 11.60
C ILE A 289 -15.87 -21.28 12.55
N ALA A 290 -15.86 -22.60 12.31
CA ALA A 290 -15.09 -23.55 13.10
C ALA A 290 -13.56 -23.30 13.02
N SER A 291 -13.06 -22.84 11.88
CA SER A 291 -11.65 -22.46 11.73
C SER A 291 -11.30 -21.19 12.50
N ILE A 292 -12.19 -20.19 12.52
CA ILE A 292 -12.03 -18.98 13.34
C ILE A 292 -11.99 -19.36 14.83
N VAL A 293 -12.95 -20.17 15.29
CA VAL A 293 -13.02 -20.64 16.69
C VAL A 293 -11.74 -21.35 17.11
N ARG A 294 -11.20 -22.24 16.26
CA ARG A 294 -9.96 -22.96 16.57
C ARG A 294 -8.72 -22.07 16.55
N LYS A 295 -8.62 -21.18 15.55
CA LYS A 295 -7.46 -20.27 15.41
C LYS A 295 -7.37 -19.27 16.54
N GLU A 296 -8.52 -18.80 17.04
CA GLU A 296 -8.60 -17.79 18.09
C GLU A 296 -8.90 -18.37 19.47
N GLU A 297 -8.85 -19.70 19.62
CA GLU A 297 -9.10 -20.42 20.89
C GLU A 297 -10.42 -20.05 21.58
N LEU A 298 -11.49 -19.85 20.80
CA LEU A 298 -12.81 -19.46 21.29
C LEU A 298 -13.61 -20.67 21.78
N LYS A 299 -14.67 -20.39 22.57
CA LYS A 299 -15.64 -21.41 22.99
C LYS A 299 -16.35 -22.03 21.78
N PRO A 300 -16.66 -23.34 21.78
CA PRO A 300 -17.36 -23.99 20.68
C PRO A 300 -18.77 -23.44 20.51
N LEU A 301 -19.27 -23.43 19.27
CA LEU A 301 -20.64 -23.07 18.94
C LEU A 301 -21.50 -24.33 18.80
N ASP A 302 -22.74 -24.28 19.25
CA ASP A 302 -23.74 -25.28 18.90
C ASP A 302 -24.28 -25.08 17.47
N ARG A 303 -25.05 -26.06 16.98
CA ARG A 303 -25.63 -26.01 15.62
C ARG A 303 -26.58 -24.83 15.41
N SER A 304 -27.28 -24.38 16.46
CA SER A 304 -28.25 -23.30 16.38
C SER A 304 -27.58 -21.92 16.34
N ALA A 305 -26.48 -21.74 17.06
CA ALA A 305 -25.63 -20.57 16.97
C ALA A 305 -25.04 -20.41 15.56
N VAL A 306 -24.52 -21.51 14.98
CA VAL A 306 -24.03 -21.52 13.60
C VAL A 306 -25.14 -21.17 12.61
N ALA A 307 -26.32 -21.79 12.74
CA ALA A 307 -27.47 -21.48 11.89
C ALA A 307 -27.86 -20.00 11.97
N ARG A 308 -27.90 -19.43 13.19
CA ARG A 308 -28.23 -18.02 13.39
C ARG A 308 -27.21 -17.08 12.74
N ILE A 309 -25.92 -17.40 12.80
CA ILE A 309 -24.87 -16.61 12.12
C ILE A 309 -25.04 -16.68 10.59
N ILE A 310 -25.38 -17.83 10.03
CA ILE A 310 -25.66 -17.99 8.59
C ILE A 310 -26.87 -17.13 8.19
N GLU A 311 -27.95 -17.15 8.97
CA GLU A 311 -29.12 -16.29 8.72
C GLU A 311 -28.78 -14.79 8.80
N GLU A 312 -27.92 -14.41 9.75
CA GLU A 312 -27.42 -13.03 9.84
C GLU A 312 -26.60 -12.66 8.61
N SER A 313 -25.86 -13.61 8.02
CA SER A 313 -25.14 -13.40 6.77
C SER A 313 -26.09 -13.06 5.61
N SER A 314 -27.19 -13.81 5.42
CA SER A 314 -28.21 -13.48 4.41
C SER A 314 -28.89 -12.13 4.69
N ARG A 315 -29.23 -11.88 5.95
CA ARG A 315 -29.84 -10.61 6.37
C ARG A 315 -28.97 -9.40 6.05
N ASN A 316 -27.65 -9.54 6.14
CA ASN A 316 -26.70 -8.47 5.81
C ASN A 316 -26.57 -8.17 4.32
N VAL A 317 -26.76 -9.18 3.47
CA VAL A 317 -26.85 -8.98 2.02
C VAL A 317 -28.18 -8.33 1.65
N GLY A 318 -29.24 -8.63 2.41
CA GLY A 318 -30.60 -8.19 2.09
C GLY A 318 -31.31 -9.12 1.10
N ASP A 319 -30.79 -10.33 0.92
CA ASP A 319 -31.34 -11.36 0.04
C ASP A 319 -31.33 -12.72 0.76
N ALA A 320 -32.50 -13.36 0.84
CA ALA A 320 -32.68 -14.65 1.49
C ALA A 320 -31.97 -15.81 0.76
N GLN A 321 -31.69 -15.64 -0.53
CA GLN A 321 -31.02 -16.61 -1.40
C GLN A 321 -29.50 -16.41 -1.48
N MET A 322 -28.95 -15.41 -0.78
CA MET A 322 -27.53 -15.09 -0.79
C MET A 322 -26.93 -15.13 0.62
N LEU A 323 -25.61 -15.25 0.71
CA LEU A 323 -24.81 -15.22 1.92
C LEU A 323 -23.67 -14.22 1.72
N SER A 324 -23.36 -13.42 2.72
CA SER A 324 -22.23 -12.50 2.65
C SER A 324 -20.89 -13.23 2.70
N THR A 325 -19.94 -12.79 1.89
CA THR A 325 -18.53 -13.22 1.91
C THR A 325 -17.65 -12.31 2.81
N ARG A 326 -18.25 -11.32 3.49
CA ARG A 326 -17.53 -10.40 4.38
C ARG A 326 -17.18 -11.05 5.72
N MET A 327 -16.10 -11.84 5.70
CA MET A 327 -15.70 -12.70 6.82
C MET A 327 -15.38 -11.97 8.12
N ARG A 328 -14.93 -10.71 8.04
CA ARG A 328 -14.64 -9.89 9.23
C ARG A 328 -15.86 -9.76 10.14
N ARG A 329 -17.04 -9.50 9.56
CA ARG A 329 -18.28 -9.33 10.34
C ARG A 329 -18.69 -10.63 11.05
N ILE A 330 -18.51 -11.76 10.37
CA ILE A 330 -18.78 -13.09 10.95
C ILE A 330 -17.83 -13.34 12.12
N ALA A 331 -16.53 -13.08 11.94
CA ALA A 331 -15.55 -13.21 13.01
C ALA A 331 -15.90 -12.32 14.22
N ASP A 332 -16.31 -11.07 13.98
CA ASP A 332 -16.69 -10.15 15.06
C ASP A 332 -17.92 -10.63 15.84
N ILE A 333 -18.95 -11.16 15.16
CA ILE A 333 -20.11 -11.76 15.83
C ILE A 333 -19.69 -12.95 16.68
N VAL A 334 -18.80 -13.83 16.17
CA VAL A 334 -18.30 -15.00 16.91
C VAL A 334 -17.51 -14.58 18.15
N ARG A 335 -16.64 -13.57 18.03
CA ARG A 335 -15.86 -13.01 19.17
C ARG A 335 -16.75 -12.38 20.22
N GLU A 336 -17.74 -11.58 19.81
CA GLU A 336 -18.70 -10.98 20.74
C GLU A 336 -19.59 -12.04 21.40
N ALA A 337 -20.02 -13.07 20.67
CA ALA A 337 -20.77 -14.20 21.23
C ALA A 337 -19.93 -15.00 22.24
N HIS A 338 -18.63 -15.20 21.97
CA HIS A 338 -17.70 -15.79 22.93
C HIS A 338 -17.62 -14.97 24.23
N TYR A 339 -17.53 -13.64 24.13
CA TYR A 339 -17.57 -12.77 25.32
C TYR A 339 -18.84 -12.98 26.15
N TRP A 340 -20.01 -13.06 25.50
CA TRP A 340 -21.28 -13.32 26.20
C TRP A 340 -21.34 -14.71 26.84
N ALA A 341 -20.87 -15.74 26.15
CA ALA A 341 -20.79 -17.09 26.73
C ALA A 341 -19.84 -17.14 27.93
N THR A 342 -18.71 -16.43 27.88
CA THR A 342 -17.78 -16.31 29.01
C THR A 342 -18.42 -15.57 30.17
N ARG A 343 -19.14 -14.48 29.91
CA ARG A 343 -19.83 -13.71 30.95
C ARG A 343 -20.96 -14.50 31.62
N ASN A 344 -21.67 -15.34 30.86
CA ASN A 344 -22.78 -16.16 31.34
C ASN A 344 -22.34 -17.51 31.93
N ASP A 345 -21.03 -17.77 32.00
CA ASP A 345 -20.44 -19.05 32.42
C ASP A 345 -20.89 -20.27 31.57
N ASN A 346 -21.27 -20.02 30.32
CA ASN A 346 -21.67 -21.06 29.37
C ASN A 346 -20.44 -21.65 28.67
N SER A 347 -20.29 -22.97 28.69
CA SER A 347 -19.16 -23.67 28.02
C SER A 347 -19.30 -23.72 26.49
N VAL A 348 -20.51 -23.56 25.97
CA VAL A 348 -20.87 -23.59 24.55
C VAL A 348 -21.62 -22.30 24.21
N ILE A 349 -21.32 -21.71 23.05
CA ILE A 349 -22.03 -20.56 22.51
C ILE A 349 -23.32 -21.05 21.86
N GLY A 350 -24.46 -20.59 22.37
CA GLY A 350 -25.79 -20.85 21.80
C GLY A 350 -26.33 -19.65 21.01
N THR A 351 -27.59 -19.78 20.59
CA THR A 351 -28.30 -18.72 19.86
C THR A 351 -28.41 -17.42 20.66
N ASP A 352 -28.61 -17.50 21.97
CA ASP A 352 -28.85 -16.34 22.83
C ASP A 352 -27.60 -15.45 22.93
N GLU A 353 -26.40 -16.03 22.98
CA GLU A 353 -25.15 -15.28 22.94
C GLU A 353 -24.93 -14.59 21.58
N VAL A 354 -25.25 -15.27 20.47
CA VAL A 354 -25.19 -14.68 19.13
C VAL A 354 -26.17 -13.53 18.99
N LEU A 355 -27.42 -13.70 19.44
CA LEU A 355 -28.42 -12.63 19.44
C LEU A 355 -27.99 -11.47 20.34
N SER A 356 -27.39 -11.75 21.50
CA SER A 356 -26.85 -10.73 22.39
C SER A 356 -25.73 -9.92 21.73
N ALA A 357 -24.83 -10.57 20.99
CA ALA A 357 -23.80 -9.90 20.19
C ALA A 357 -24.42 -8.97 19.13
N ILE A 358 -25.35 -9.47 18.32
CA ILE A 358 -26.02 -8.69 17.25
C ILE A 358 -26.79 -7.50 17.84
N ASN A 359 -27.57 -7.73 18.88
CA ASN A 359 -28.37 -6.67 19.53
C ASN A 359 -27.47 -5.61 20.16
N MET A 360 -26.34 -5.99 20.74
CA MET A 360 -25.41 -5.03 21.33
C MET A 360 -24.68 -4.21 20.26
N GLN A 361 -24.31 -4.81 19.11
CA GLN A 361 -23.81 -4.08 17.95
C GLN A 361 -24.80 -3.01 17.49
N GLN A 362 -26.08 -3.38 17.33
CA GLN A 362 -27.12 -2.44 16.92
C GLN A 362 -27.36 -1.33 17.96
N ARG A 363 -27.41 -1.70 19.26
CA ARG A 363 -27.60 -0.74 20.36
C ARG A 363 -26.50 0.32 20.42
N ARG A 364 -25.25 -0.03 20.12
CA ARG A 364 -24.14 0.94 20.09
C ARG A 364 -24.34 2.02 19.02
N MET A 365 -25.10 1.72 17.97
CA MET A 365 -25.38 2.62 16.85
C MET A 365 -26.78 3.25 16.91
N SER A 366 -27.64 2.85 17.86
CA SER A 366 -29.06 3.18 17.85
C SER A 366 -29.44 4.57 18.34
N ARG A 367 -28.49 5.40 18.81
CA ARG A 367 -28.77 6.70 19.45
C ARG A 367 -29.72 7.58 18.64
N ILE A 368 -29.53 7.67 17.31
CA ILE A 368 -30.34 8.51 16.43
C ILE A 368 -31.73 7.88 16.22
N ARG A 369 -31.80 6.57 15.93
CA ARG A 369 -33.06 5.82 15.83
C ARG A 369 -33.91 5.96 17.09
N ASP A 370 -33.32 5.70 18.25
CA ASP A 370 -34.03 5.72 19.54
C ASP A 370 -34.46 7.14 19.93
N ARG A 371 -33.74 8.17 19.47
CA ARG A 371 -34.16 9.56 19.61
C ARG A 371 -35.38 9.85 18.74
N LEU A 372 -35.34 9.44 17.47
CA LEU A 372 -36.45 9.63 16.54
C LEU A 372 -37.73 8.96 17.09
N LEU A 373 -37.64 7.69 17.47
CA LEU A 373 -38.75 6.95 18.07
C LEU A 373 -39.30 7.64 19.32
N ARG A 374 -38.42 8.16 20.19
CA ARG A 374 -38.85 8.89 21.40
C ARG A 374 -39.62 10.17 21.07
N GLU A 375 -39.19 10.92 20.06
CA GLU A 375 -39.89 12.15 19.65
C GLU A 375 -41.23 11.84 18.95
N THR A 376 -41.32 10.72 18.23
CA THR A 376 -42.59 10.19 17.70
C THR A 376 -43.55 9.82 18.83
N LEU A 377 -43.10 9.03 19.83
CA LEU A 377 -43.92 8.65 20.98
C LEU A 377 -44.36 9.83 21.86
N ARG A 378 -43.64 10.96 21.77
CA ARG A 378 -43.98 12.22 22.44
C ARG A 378 -44.91 13.11 21.61
N ASN A 379 -45.34 12.66 20.43
CA ASN A 379 -46.11 13.45 19.46
C ASN A 379 -45.41 14.77 19.05
N THR A 380 -44.09 14.82 19.15
CA THR A 380 -43.29 15.94 18.60
C THR A 380 -43.06 15.72 17.10
N ILE A 381 -42.90 14.46 16.70
CA ILE A 381 -43.00 14.02 15.31
C ILE A 381 -44.36 13.37 15.15
N LEU A 382 -45.17 13.90 14.24
CA LEU A 382 -46.56 13.54 14.03
C LEU A 382 -46.63 12.31 13.13
N ILE A 383 -46.84 11.14 13.72
CA ILE A 383 -47.11 9.89 13.02
C ILE A 383 -48.33 9.26 13.68
N ASP A 384 -49.40 9.09 12.91
CA ASP A 384 -50.60 8.42 13.40
C ASP A 384 -50.43 6.91 13.16
N SER A 385 -50.73 6.08 14.16
CA SER A 385 -50.65 4.61 14.07
C SER A 385 -52.04 3.94 14.17
N GLU A 386 -53.08 4.74 14.36
CA GLU A 386 -54.47 4.30 14.49
C GLU A 386 -55.40 5.30 13.78
N GLY A 387 -56.63 4.85 13.49
CA GLY A 387 -57.63 5.65 12.78
C GLY A 387 -57.44 5.65 11.27
N GLU A 388 -58.24 6.47 10.59
CA GLU A 388 -58.25 6.57 9.12
C GLU A 388 -58.38 8.04 8.70
N THR A 389 -57.70 8.44 7.63
CA THR A 389 -57.71 9.84 7.18
C THR A 389 -57.60 9.91 5.65
N PRO A 390 -58.49 10.68 4.97
CA PRO A 390 -58.35 10.93 3.53
C PRO A 390 -57.10 11.75 3.23
N GLY A 391 -56.35 11.34 2.20
CA GLY A 391 -55.18 12.08 1.71
C GLY A 391 -53.96 12.01 2.63
N GLN A 392 -53.95 11.15 3.65
CA GLN A 392 -52.80 10.96 4.53
C GLN A 392 -52.39 9.49 4.56
N VAL A 393 -51.09 9.22 4.45
CA VAL A 393 -50.53 7.86 4.52
C VAL A 393 -49.19 7.87 5.24
N ASN A 394 -48.87 6.78 5.92
CA ASN A 394 -47.52 6.54 6.42
C ASN A 394 -46.65 5.95 5.31
N GLY A 395 -45.71 6.74 4.79
CA GLY A 395 -44.58 6.25 4.00
C GLY A 395 -43.47 5.68 4.89
N LEU A 396 -42.50 4.99 4.29
CA LEU A 396 -41.31 4.49 5.00
C LEU A 396 -40.03 4.99 4.34
N ALA A 397 -39.17 5.62 5.14
CA ALA A 397 -37.85 6.08 4.74
C ALA A 397 -36.76 5.31 5.48
N THR A 398 -35.53 5.36 4.98
CA THR A 398 -34.35 4.75 5.62
C THR A 398 -33.26 5.77 5.82
N ILE A 399 -32.58 5.70 6.97
CA ILE A 399 -31.38 6.50 7.24
C ILE A 399 -30.18 5.56 7.30
N GLN A 400 -29.14 5.87 6.51
CA GLN A 400 -27.86 5.18 6.52
C GLN A 400 -26.82 5.97 7.33
N LEU A 401 -26.29 5.35 8.38
CA LEU A 401 -25.23 5.89 9.23
C LEU A 401 -24.02 4.95 9.22
N GLY A 402 -23.10 5.15 8.28
CA GLY A 402 -21.96 4.26 8.10
C GLY A 402 -22.43 2.84 7.75
N ASN A 403 -22.23 1.87 8.65
CA ASN A 403 -22.67 0.48 8.49
C ASN A 403 -24.02 0.15 9.16
N PHE A 404 -24.67 1.15 9.77
CA PHE A 404 -25.96 0.98 10.44
C PHE A 404 -27.07 1.64 9.64
N MET A 405 -28.08 0.85 9.26
CA MET A 405 -29.28 1.32 8.58
C MET A 405 -30.48 1.08 9.48
N PHE A 406 -31.40 2.05 9.55
CA PHE A 406 -32.70 1.86 10.18
C PHE A 406 -33.79 2.58 9.39
N GLY A 407 -35.00 2.04 9.42
CA GLY A 407 -36.17 2.68 8.82
C GLY A 407 -36.92 3.54 9.83
N HIS A 408 -37.75 4.43 9.32
CA HIS A 408 -38.73 5.15 10.12
C HIS A 408 -39.95 5.53 9.28
N PRO A 409 -41.13 5.68 9.90
CA PRO A 409 -42.29 6.21 9.22
C PRO A 409 -42.13 7.70 8.90
N VAL A 410 -42.77 8.11 7.82
CA VAL A 410 -42.94 9.51 7.44
C VAL A 410 -44.39 9.72 7.06
N ARG A 411 -45.02 10.76 7.59
CA ARG A 411 -46.38 11.14 7.20
C ARG A 411 -46.32 11.85 5.85
N ILE A 412 -47.03 11.31 4.88
CA ILE A 412 -47.17 11.90 3.54
C ILE A 412 -48.61 12.37 3.39
N THR A 413 -48.79 13.62 2.99
CA THR A 413 -50.11 14.23 2.76
C THR A 413 -50.28 14.63 1.31
N ALA A 414 -51.51 14.50 0.82
CA ALA A 414 -51.92 14.92 -0.51
C ALA A 414 -53.12 15.85 -0.41
N SER A 415 -52.99 17.06 -0.96
CA SER A 415 -54.11 18.01 -1.09
C SER A 415 -54.50 18.19 -2.56
N LEU A 416 -55.78 18.48 -2.81
CA LEU A 416 -56.29 18.67 -4.17
C LEU A 416 -57.12 19.95 -4.25
N SER A 417 -56.96 20.65 -5.36
CA SER A 417 -57.82 21.76 -5.79
C SER A 417 -58.01 21.72 -7.30
N LEU A 418 -58.96 22.52 -7.79
CA LEU A 418 -59.24 22.65 -9.21
C LEU A 418 -58.12 23.46 -9.88
N GLY A 419 -57.53 22.97 -10.97
CA GLY A 419 -56.37 23.62 -11.57
C GLY A 419 -55.96 23.08 -12.94
N SER A 420 -54.71 23.32 -13.32
CA SER A 420 -54.21 23.14 -14.69
C SER A 420 -53.62 21.77 -15.03
N GLY A 421 -53.77 20.77 -14.15
CA GLY A 421 -53.32 19.39 -14.40
C GLY A 421 -51.91 19.07 -13.91
N LYS A 422 -51.49 19.71 -12.81
CA LYS A 422 -50.14 19.54 -12.26
C LYS A 422 -50.20 18.85 -10.90
N VAL A 423 -49.30 17.90 -10.69
CA VAL A 423 -48.92 17.42 -9.36
C VAL A 423 -47.69 18.19 -8.94
N ILE A 424 -47.81 18.93 -7.83
CA ILE A 424 -46.75 19.71 -7.22
C ILE A 424 -46.17 18.87 -6.09
N ASP A 425 -44.87 18.67 -6.14
CA ASP A 425 -44.09 18.07 -5.08
C ASP A 425 -43.44 19.21 -4.30
N SER A 426 -43.86 19.39 -3.05
CA SER A 426 -43.39 20.49 -2.22
C SER A 426 -41.90 20.38 -1.95
N GLU A 427 -41.37 19.19 -1.75
CA GLU A 427 -39.96 18.92 -1.49
C GLU A 427 -39.10 19.33 -2.70
N ARG A 428 -39.56 19.05 -3.91
CA ARG A 428 -38.89 19.49 -5.13
C ARG A 428 -38.89 21.02 -5.29
N GLU A 429 -40.01 21.68 -5.00
CA GLU A 429 -40.12 23.15 -5.15
C GLU A 429 -39.20 23.91 -4.17
N VAL A 430 -38.80 23.29 -3.06
CA VAL A 430 -37.84 23.86 -2.09
C VAL A 430 -36.44 23.23 -2.18
N GLU A 431 -36.13 22.52 -3.27
CA GLU A 431 -34.82 21.90 -3.52
C GLU A 431 -34.39 20.85 -2.46
N LEU A 432 -35.36 20.27 -1.74
CA LEU A 432 -35.14 19.12 -0.85
C LEU A 432 -35.33 17.79 -1.57
N GLY A 433 -36.11 17.75 -2.66
CA GLY A 433 -36.33 16.57 -3.49
C GLY A 433 -35.20 16.35 -4.51
N GLY A 434 -34.57 15.17 -4.47
CA GLY A 434 -33.54 14.78 -5.43
C GLY A 434 -34.07 14.31 -6.79
N PRO A 435 -33.19 14.04 -7.78
CA PRO A 435 -33.62 13.69 -9.13
C PRO A 435 -34.42 12.40 -9.27
N ILE A 436 -34.14 11.35 -8.47
CA ILE A 436 -34.88 10.09 -8.56
C ILE A 436 -36.27 10.26 -7.95
N HIS A 437 -36.35 10.97 -6.82
CA HIS A 437 -37.62 11.36 -6.22
C HIS A 437 -38.50 12.18 -7.17
N SER A 438 -37.93 13.24 -7.76
CA SER A 438 -38.62 14.08 -8.75
C SER A 438 -39.15 13.29 -9.95
N LYS A 439 -38.39 12.28 -10.41
CA LYS A 439 -38.83 11.36 -11.46
C LYS A 439 -40.03 10.52 -11.02
N GLY A 440 -40.06 10.05 -9.78
CA GLY A 440 -41.20 9.33 -9.19
C GLY A 440 -42.50 10.13 -9.29
N VAL A 441 -42.49 11.40 -8.85
CA VAL A 441 -43.67 12.28 -8.90
C VAL A 441 -44.14 12.53 -10.35
N LEU A 442 -43.20 12.68 -11.30
CA LEU A 442 -43.54 12.78 -12.72
C LEU A 442 -44.21 11.49 -13.25
N ILE A 443 -43.77 10.32 -12.78
CA ILE A 443 -44.42 9.05 -13.10
C ILE A 443 -45.86 9.03 -12.55
N LEU A 444 -46.09 9.52 -11.34
CA LEU A 444 -47.45 9.61 -10.76
C LEU A 444 -48.35 10.53 -11.57
N SER A 445 -47.83 11.68 -11.99
CA SER A 445 -48.55 12.63 -12.86
C SER A 445 -48.96 11.96 -14.17
N SER A 446 -48.04 11.22 -14.79
CA SER A 446 -48.30 10.49 -16.03
C SER A 446 -49.29 9.34 -15.83
N PHE A 447 -49.23 8.65 -14.71
CA PHE A 447 -50.19 7.59 -14.37
C PHE A 447 -51.61 8.16 -14.24
N LEU A 448 -51.79 9.25 -13.47
CA LEU A 448 -53.11 9.87 -13.30
C LEU A 448 -53.71 10.34 -14.64
N ALA A 449 -52.91 10.99 -15.48
CA ALA A 449 -53.35 11.45 -16.79
C ALA A 449 -53.73 10.27 -17.71
N SER A 450 -52.86 9.27 -17.85
CA SER A 450 -53.08 8.15 -18.76
C SER A 450 -54.19 7.20 -18.31
N HIS A 451 -54.43 7.07 -17.00
CA HIS A 451 -55.39 6.11 -16.46
C HIS A 451 -56.81 6.68 -16.35
N TYR A 452 -56.97 7.94 -15.92
CA TYR A 452 -58.29 8.51 -15.65
C TYR A 452 -58.77 9.52 -16.71
N VAL A 453 -57.86 10.11 -17.48
CA VAL A 453 -58.16 11.30 -18.29
C VAL A 453 -57.50 11.20 -19.66
N THR A 454 -58.06 10.34 -20.53
CA THR A 454 -57.54 10.11 -21.90
C THR A 454 -58.20 10.99 -22.97
N ASP A 455 -59.37 11.55 -22.70
CA ASP A 455 -60.24 12.24 -23.67
C ASP A 455 -60.35 13.76 -23.44
N ARG A 456 -59.78 14.28 -22.35
CA ARG A 456 -59.87 15.67 -21.91
C ARG A 456 -58.59 16.07 -21.15
N PRO A 457 -58.30 17.35 -20.88
CA PRO A 457 -57.19 17.72 -20.02
C PRO A 457 -57.46 17.37 -18.55
N LEU A 458 -56.41 16.97 -17.81
CA LEU A 458 -56.48 16.77 -16.37
C LEU A 458 -56.68 18.14 -15.70
N SER A 459 -57.88 18.44 -15.16
CA SER A 459 -58.16 19.73 -14.49
C SER A 459 -57.90 19.69 -12.98
N LEU A 460 -56.72 19.19 -12.59
CA LEU A 460 -56.35 18.92 -11.20
C LEU A 460 -55.10 19.73 -10.80
N SER A 461 -55.11 20.33 -9.61
CA SER A 461 -53.87 20.78 -8.95
C SER A 461 -53.73 19.99 -7.66
N ALA A 462 -52.75 19.09 -7.62
CA ALA A 462 -52.43 18.28 -6.44
C ALA A 462 -51.15 18.82 -5.78
N SER A 463 -51.08 18.83 -4.45
CA SER A 463 -49.81 18.98 -3.72
C SER A 463 -49.50 17.71 -2.96
N LEU A 464 -48.25 17.26 -3.01
CA LEU A 464 -47.68 16.21 -2.17
C LEU A 464 -46.68 16.85 -1.21
N VAL A 465 -46.73 16.43 0.06
CA VAL A 465 -45.85 16.92 1.12
C VAL A 465 -45.40 15.75 2.00
N PHE A 466 -44.11 15.71 2.34
CA PHE A 466 -43.56 14.90 3.40
C PHE A 466 -43.55 15.73 4.69
N GLU A 467 -44.54 15.47 5.55
CA GLU A 467 -44.76 16.27 6.75
C GLU A 467 -43.57 16.17 7.72
N GLN A 468 -43.15 17.32 8.24
CA GLN A 468 -42.00 17.47 9.14
C GLN A 468 -40.68 16.89 8.57
N SER A 469 -40.54 16.83 7.24
CA SER A 469 -39.26 16.60 6.57
C SER A 469 -38.50 17.92 6.38
N TYR A 470 -37.27 17.97 6.90
CA TYR A 470 -36.40 19.16 6.83
C TYR A 470 -35.04 18.88 6.17
N GLY A 471 -34.87 17.68 5.62
CA GLY A 471 -33.64 17.25 4.97
C GLY A 471 -33.89 16.77 3.55
N PRO A 472 -32.83 16.47 2.79
CA PRO A 472 -32.96 15.96 1.44
C PRO A 472 -33.73 14.63 1.41
N ILE A 473 -34.63 14.49 0.44
CA ILE A 473 -35.37 13.26 0.14
C ILE A 473 -34.92 12.76 -1.23
N GLU A 474 -34.57 11.47 -1.31
CA GLU A 474 -34.08 10.86 -2.54
C GLU A 474 -34.61 9.42 -2.68
N GLY A 475 -34.75 8.98 -3.93
CA GLY A 475 -35.27 7.67 -4.30
C GLY A 475 -36.76 7.67 -4.61
N ASP A 476 -37.26 6.55 -5.13
CA ASP A 476 -38.63 6.37 -5.64
C ASP A 476 -39.48 5.45 -4.74
N SER A 477 -38.95 5.03 -3.60
CA SER A 477 -39.59 4.02 -2.74
C SER A 477 -40.83 4.50 -1.96
N ALA A 478 -41.17 5.78 -2.08
CA ALA A 478 -42.37 6.39 -1.51
C ALA A 478 -43.50 6.57 -2.55
N SER A 479 -43.23 6.35 -3.84
CA SER A 479 -44.19 6.65 -4.91
C SER A 479 -45.49 5.85 -4.82
N ALA A 480 -45.46 4.63 -4.26
CA ALA A 480 -46.69 3.89 -3.96
C ALA A 480 -47.54 4.56 -2.89
N ALA A 481 -46.91 5.08 -1.83
CA ALA A 481 -47.59 5.79 -0.75
C ALA A 481 -48.17 7.11 -1.27
N GLU A 482 -47.37 7.91 -1.98
CA GLU A 482 -47.81 9.15 -2.63
C GLU A 482 -49.00 8.93 -3.57
N LEU A 483 -48.96 7.88 -4.40
CA LEU A 483 -50.07 7.53 -5.28
C LEU A 483 -51.34 7.20 -4.47
N CYS A 484 -51.21 6.39 -3.42
CA CYS A 484 -52.33 6.09 -2.53
C CYS A 484 -52.91 7.36 -1.90
N ALA A 485 -52.07 8.28 -1.41
CA ALA A 485 -52.51 9.56 -0.86
C ALA A 485 -53.28 10.39 -1.90
N LEU A 486 -52.76 10.51 -3.12
CA LEU A 486 -53.43 11.21 -4.22
C LEU A 486 -54.79 10.61 -4.56
N LEU A 487 -54.86 9.28 -4.71
CA LEU A 487 -56.10 8.56 -5.00
C LEU A 487 -57.10 8.67 -3.85
N SER A 488 -56.62 8.64 -2.61
CA SER A 488 -57.43 8.83 -1.40
C SER A 488 -58.08 10.21 -1.38
N THR A 489 -57.32 11.27 -1.67
CA THR A 489 -57.88 12.64 -1.76
C THR A 489 -58.85 12.79 -2.93
N LEU A 490 -58.58 12.15 -4.07
CA LEU A 490 -59.46 12.16 -5.25
C LEU A 490 -60.80 11.46 -4.97
N ALA A 491 -60.77 10.31 -4.32
CA ALA A 491 -61.95 9.50 -4.03
C ALA A 491 -62.65 9.89 -2.72
N GLN A 492 -62.04 10.77 -1.90
CA GLN A 492 -62.44 11.01 -0.52
C GLN A 492 -62.56 9.71 0.31
N ALA A 493 -61.71 8.74 0.00
CA ALA A 493 -61.67 7.44 0.63
C ALA A 493 -60.53 7.42 1.67
N PRO A 494 -60.81 7.25 2.97
CA PRO A 494 -59.78 7.33 3.99
C PRO A 494 -58.79 6.16 3.92
N ILE A 495 -57.53 6.40 4.28
CA ILE A 495 -56.49 5.36 4.42
C ILE A 495 -56.30 5.06 5.90
N SER A 496 -56.20 3.79 6.26
CA SER A 496 -55.86 3.37 7.63
C SER A 496 -54.45 3.78 8.00
N GLN A 497 -54.29 4.51 9.10
CA GLN A 497 -52.98 4.95 9.61
C GLN A 497 -52.24 3.83 10.35
N SER A 498 -52.90 2.69 10.59
CA SER A 498 -52.25 1.48 11.12
C SER A 498 -51.40 0.72 10.09
N VAL A 499 -51.39 1.19 8.84
CA VAL A 499 -50.64 0.59 7.73
C VAL A 499 -49.67 1.62 7.15
N ALA A 500 -48.42 1.22 7.02
CA ALA A 500 -47.43 1.97 6.25
C ALA A 500 -47.21 1.35 4.87
N ILE A 501 -46.90 2.19 3.89
CA ILE A 501 -46.71 1.81 2.48
C ILE A 501 -45.29 2.19 2.05
N THR A 502 -44.61 1.25 1.40
CA THR A 502 -43.37 1.51 0.66
C THR A 502 -43.37 0.69 -0.62
N GLY A 503 -42.84 1.26 -1.68
CA GLY A 503 -42.83 0.69 -3.01
C GLY A 503 -42.59 1.78 -4.04
N SER A 504 -41.81 1.44 -5.07
CA SER A 504 -41.76 2.25 -6.29
C SER A 504 -42.93 1.89 -7.19
N VAL A 505 -43.35 2.81 -8.06
CA VAL A 505 -44.47 2.61 -8.99
C VAL A 505 -44.05 3.07 -10.37
N ASN A 506 -44.34 2.26 -11.39
CA ASN A 506 -44.12 2.65 -12.78
C ASN A 506 -45.34 3.37 -13.38
N GLN A 507 -45.22 3.87 -14.61
CA GLN A 507 -46.28 4.62 -15.30
C GLN A 507 -47.58 3.84 -15.54
N HIS A 508 -47.56 2.51 -15.39
CA HIS A 508 -48.73 1.63 -15.53
C HIS A 508 -49.36 1.27 -14.17
N GLY A 509 -48.85 1.81 -13.06
CA GLY A 509 -49.35 1.52 -11.71
C GLY A 509 -48.85 0.21 -11.12
N GLN A 510 -47.80 -0.41 -11.69
CA GLN A 510 -47.23 -1.64 -11.15
C GLN A 510 -46.20 -1.31 -10.05
N ILE A 511 -46.30 -2.01 -8.92
CA ILE A 511 -45.36 -1.88 -7.80
C ILE A 511 -44.01 -2.50 -8.17
N GLN A 512 -42.92 -1.82 -7.81
CA GLN A 512 -41.54 -2.21 -8.09
C GLN A 512 -40.72 -2.40 -6.81
N PRO A 513 -39.65 -3.22 -6.86
CA PRO A 513 -38.77 -3.47 -5.71
C PRO A 513 -38.14 -2.19 -5.15
N ILE A 514 -37.81 -2.23 -3.86
CA ILE A 514 -37.18 -1.13 -3.13
C ILE A 514 -36.00 -1.65 -2.31
N GLY A 515 -35.07 -0.75 -1.96
CA GLY A 515 -33.99 -1.05 -1.02
C GLY A 515 -34.43 -0.97 0.44
N GLY A 516 -33.70 -1.67 1.32
CA GLY A 516 -33.84 -1.54 2.78
C GLY A 516 -35.17 -2.04 3.36
N VAL A 517 -35.81 -3.01 2.70
CA VAL A 517 -37.16 -3.48 3.08
C VAL A 517 -37.26 -3.96 4.53
N ASN A 518 -36.25 -4.69 5.04
CA ASN A 518 -36.23 -5.16 6.42
C ASN A 518 -36.20 -3.99 7.41
N GLN A 519 -35.35 -2.99 7.15
CA GLN A 519 -35.23 -1.82 8.00
C GLN A 519 -36.50 -0.97 8.00
N LYS A 520 -37.18 -0.87 6.86
CA LYS A 520 -38.46 -0.17 6.74
C LYS A 520 -39.55 -0.86 7.54
N ILE A 521 -39.67 -2.18 7.39
CA ILE A 521 -40.66 -2.97 8.15
C ILE A 521 -40.40 -2.88 9.65
N GLU A 522 -39.15 -2.99 10.09
CA GLU A 522 -38.79 -2.93 11.52
C GLU A 522 -38.84 -1.52 12.11
N GLY A 523 -38.86 -0.50 11.26
CA GLY A 523 -38.92 0.91 11.66
C GLY A 523 -40.34 1.39 11.95
N PHE A 524 -41.34 0.75 11.35
CA PHE A 524 -42.76 0.96 11.63
C PHE A 524 -43.19 0.05 12.79
#